data_AF-A0A967I3C5-F1
#
_entry.id   AF-A0A967I3C5-F1
#
_cell.length_a   1.000
_cell.length_b   1.000
_cell.length_c   1.000
_cell.angle_alpha   90.00
_cell.angle_beta   90.00
_cell.angle_gamma   90.00
#
_symmetry.space_group_name_H-M   'P 1'
#
loop_
_entity.id
_entity.type
_entity.pdbx_description
1 polymer ?
#
loop_
_entity_poly.entity_id
_entity_poly.type
_entity_poly.pdbx_seq_one_letter_code
_entity_poly.pdbx_strand_id
1 'polypeptide(L)' 'MSLDARLDALRSRHASLEQELERENQRPHPDDSRVAELKREKLRLKDEIERVNHRVEA' A
#
# COMPACT_ATOMS: atom_id res chain seq x y z
N MET A 1 2.80 -12.65 18.82
CA MET A 1 3.02 -11.74 17.69
C MET A 1 1.85 -10.78 17.66
N SER A 2 2.10 -9.51 17.96
CA SER A 2 1.06 -8.48 18.19
C SER A 2 0.42 -8.00 16.88
N LEU A 3 -0.79 -7.47 16.97
CA LEU A 3 -1.47 -6.80 15.86
C LEU A 3 -0.67 -5.58 15.36
N ASP A 4 0.09 -4.93 16.24
CA ASP A 4 1.02 -3.84 15.89
C ASP A 4 2.08 -4.26 14.88
N ALA A 5 2.70 -5.43 15.07
CA ALA A 5 3.70 -5.93 14.13
C ALA A 5 3.11 -6.22 12.73
N ARG A 6 1.84 -6.65 12.67
CA ARG A 6 1.13 -6.84 11.41
C ARG A 6 0.80 -5.49 10.76
N LEU A 7 0.43 -4.49 11.55
CA LEU A 7 0.12 -3.14 11.08
C LEU A 7 1.38 -2.44 10.53
N ASP A 8 2.52 -2.58 11.19
CA ASP A 8 3.82 -2.09 10.69
C ASP A 8 4.24 -2.78 9.38
N ALA A 9 4.06 -4.10 9.27
CA ALA A 9 4.35 -4.82 8.03
C ALA A 9 3.47 -4.35 6.87
N LEU A 10 2.18 -4.09 7.12
CA LEU A 10 1.26 -3.53 6.12
C LEU A 10 1.65 -2.11 5.72
N ARG A 11 2.00 -1.25 6.69
CA ARG A 11 2.49 0.12 6.41
C ARG A 11 3.76 0.10 5.55
N SER A 12 4.71 -0.79 5.86
CA SER A 12 5.92 -0.97 5.07
C SER A 12 5.63 -1.41 3.63
N ARG A 13 4.72 -2.38 3.45
CA ARG A 13 4.25 -2.79 2.11
C ARG A 13 3.58 -1.65 1.34
N HIS A 14 2.73 -0.86 2.01
CA HIS A 14 2.07 0.30 1.40
C HIS A 14 3.10 1.32 0.92
N ALA A 15 4.11 1.65 1.74
CA ALA A 15 5.18 2.56 1.37
C ALA A 15 6.00 2.07 0.16
N SER A 16 6.29 0.76 0.08
CA SER A 16 6.97 0.18 -1.08
C SER A 16 6.15 0.29 -2.36
N LEU A 17 4.85 0.00 -2.32
CA LEU A 17 3.95 0.18 -3.48
C LEU A 17 3.85 1.63 -3.91
N GLU A 18 3.85 2.56 -2.96
CA GLU A 18 3.80 3.99 -3.22
C GLU A 18 5.09 4.48 -3.91
N GLN A 19 6.26 3.99 -3.49
CA GLN A 19 7.52 4.22 -4.20
C GLN A 19 7.54 3.62 -5.60
N GLU A 20 7.04 2.39 -5.78
CA GLU A 20 6.95 1.79 -7.12
C GLU A 20 6.04 2.59 -8.05
N LEU A 21 4.88 3.05 -7.54
CA LEU A 21 3.96 3.90 -8.28
C LEU A 21 4.61 5.23 -8.67
N GLU A 22 5.34 5.85 -7.76
CA GLU A 22 6.00 7.13 -7.99
C GLU A 22 7.14 6.99 -9.01
N ARG A 23 7.93 5.91 -8.91
CA ARG A 23 8.96 5.57 -9.92
C ARG A 23 8.36 5.34 -11.30
N GLU A 24 7.24 4.63 -11.38
CA GLU A 24 6.58 4.36 -12.66
C GLU A 24 5.99 5.65 -13.25
N ASN A 25 5.39 6.53 -12.43
CA ASN A 25 4.91 7.84 -12.89
C ASN A 25 6.04 8.79 -13.31
N GLN A 26 7.24 8.67 -12.73
CA GLN A 26 8.40 9.46 -13.11
C GLN A 26 9.07 8.98 -14.40
N ARG A 27 8.72 7.79 -14.90
CA ARG A 27 9.27 7.29 -16.16
C ARG A 27 8.73 8.11 -17.34
N PRO A 28 9.56 8.35 -18.38
CA PRO A 28 9.12 9.05 -19.60
C PRO A 28 7.97 8.36 -20.33
N HIS A 29 7.83 7.05 -20.16
CA HIS A 29 6.74 6.23 -20.69
C HIS A 29 6.14 5.41 -19.53
N PRO A 30 5.22 6.00 -18.75
CA PRO A 30 4.54 5.28 -17.69
C PRO A 30 3.61 4.23 -18.31
N ASP A 31 3.68 2.98 -17.80
CA ASP A 31 2.67 1.98 -18.14
C ASP A 31 1.41 2.25 -17.32
N ASP A 32 0.41 2.87 -17.95
CA ASP A 32 -0.87 3.20 -17.32
C ASP A 32 -1.58 1.97 -16.74
N SER A 33 -1.41 0.78 -17.33
CA SER A 33 -1.98 -0.46 -16.80
C SER A 33 -1.29 -0.83 -15.50
N ARG A 34 0.04 -0.73 -15.46
CA ARG A 34 0.83 -0.99 -14.25
C ARG A 34 0.53 0.03 -13.15
N VAL A 35 0.44 1.32 -13.49
CA VAL A 35 0.06 2.39 -12.57
C VAL A 35 -1.35 2.15 -12.00
N ALA A 36 -2.29 1.69 -12.82
CA ALA A 36 -3.65 1.36 -12.37
C ALA A 36 -3.68 0.15 -11.44
N GLU A 37 -2.89 -0.90 -11.72
CA GLU A 37 -2.72 -2.05 -10.83
C GLU A 37 -2.13 -1.65 -9.47
N LEU A 38 -1.02 -0.90 -9.49
CA LEU A 38 -0.36 -0.41 -8.29
C LEU A 38 -1.30 0.47 -7.44
N LYS A 39 -2.09 1.35 -8.06
CA LYS A 39 -3.12 2.14 -7.35
C LYS A 39 -4.19 1.25 -6.72
N ARG A 40 -4.65 0.20 -7.40
CA ARG A 40 -5.63 -0.75 -6.86
C ARG A 40 -5.07 -1.54 -5.68
N GLU A 41 -3.83 -2.02 -5.78
CA GLU A 41 -3.16 -2.70 -4.68
C GLU A 41 -2.96 -1.77 -3.49
N LYS A 42 -2.52 -0.53 -3.72
CA LYS A 42 -2.38 0.49 -2.69
C LYS A 42 -3.70 0.75 -1.95
N LEU A 43 -4.81 0.86 -2.69
CA LEU A 43 -6.16 1.01 -2.13
C LEU A 43 -6.54 -0.18 -1.23
N ARG A 44 -6.33 -1.41 -1.72
CA ARG A 44 -6.60 -2.63 -0.93
C ARG A 44 -5.77 -2.68 0.35
N LEU A 45 -4.50 -2.31 0.26
CA LEU A 45 -3.58 -2.29 1.40
C LEU A 45 -3.99 -1.23 2.42
N LYS A 46 -4.43 -0.05 1.96
CA LYS A 46 -5.00 0.99 2.82
C LYS A 46 -6.24 0.49 3.55
N ASP A 47 -7.17 -0.16 2.85
CA ASP A 47 -8.39 -0.72 3.46
C ASP A 47 -8.06 -1.84 4.47
N GLU A 48 -7.01 -2.62 4.24
CA GLU A 48 -6.55 -3.63 5.19
C GLU A 48 -5.89 -2.98 6.42
N ILE A 49 -5.07 -1.94 6.23
CA ILE A 49 -4.49 -1.15 7.33
C ILE A 49 -5.59 -0.55 8.19
N GLU A 50 -6.60 0.10 7.60
CA GLU A 50 -7.72 0.68 8.35
C GLU A 50 -8.50 -0.38 9.12
N ARG A 51 -8.75 -1.55 8.51
CA ARG A 51 -9.39 -2.68 9.20
C ARG A 51 -8.59 -3.21 10.38
N VAL A 52 -7.27 -3.31 10.24
CA VAL A 52 -6.40 -3.75 11.33
C VAL A 52 -6.31 -2.66 12.41
N ASN A 53 -6.22 -1.39 12.02
CA ASN A 53 -6.18 -0.26 12.94
C ASN A 53 -7.44 -0.21 13.81
N HIS A 54 -8.62 -0.32 13.19
CA HIS A 54 -9.89 -0.39 13.91
C HIS A 54 -9.98 -1.60 14.87
N ARG A 55 -9.28 -2.70 14.59
CA ARG A 55 -9.21 -3.87 15.48
C ARG A 55 -8.21 -3.71 16.64
N VAL A 56 -7.22 -2.84 16.50
CA VAL A 56 -6.24 -2.53 17.56
C VAL A 56 -6.82 -1.52 18.55
N GLU A 57 -7.65 -0.59 18.07
CA GLU A 57 -8.30 0.44 18.89
C GLU A 57 -9.57 -0.05 19.64
N ALA A 58 -10.04 -1.27 19.36
CA ALA A 58 -11.23 -1.89 19.96
C ALA A 58 -10.87 -2.90 21.05
#